data_AF-E1X2V5-F1
#
_entry.id   AF-E1X2V5-F1
#
_cell.length_a   1.000
_cell.length_b   1.000
_cell.length_c   1.000
_cell.angle_alpha   90.00
_cell.angle_beta   90.00
_cell.angle_gamma   90.00
#
_symmetry.space_group_name_H-M   'P 1'
#
loop_
_entity.id
_entity.type
_entity.pdbx_description
1 polymer ?
#
loop_
_entity_poly.entity_id
_entity_poly.type
_entity_poly.pdbx_seq_one_letter_code
_entity_poly.pdbx_strand_id
1 'polypeptide(L)'
;MHILINLTIFLTYVLIVLGGVVHNTGAGLSCPDWPLCYGKLIETSSGQGALLEQLHRSLASLIGILSIWIFVLGRKYKESSPKFYKYTLGCFLLVAFQGALGASTFFYKLPTLISTTHLCISLIFFCSLQSMYYEYQSKIKQRRFSLNRGSLEKLLDPSLKNGVFYSLLAVSIQAFLGAVLRHSGAGKICGSGEFFFQCAHQATGEILYWSSISKVQLNLAHKYFSIITFLVVMWNCSRVLVSSFRFRSISKGFTYKLAAGVVAVIFLILAQAISGSFVAKTSVSVIPTTLHLALATLLIYGLWNLRNLLRYTEEEILGEVRHTFVSDVLEITKLRLGILVVITIAVGLFAAPGGINFFSALFALILMTMVVCGSTTLNCYIERDVDALMERTRNRALPSGRMKPATALVIGYGLICVALPLIVIFVNWTTMILSLIAAVLYLYAYTPMKLKSELALFVGAIPGAIPPVMGWTTVTGKIDAMAIILFSILFIWQIPHFLAIAIYYSKDYDAGSIKVYPNKTGFAKSKRDIFIYTIVLVLTSLAPYLIGYASLGYLNTALVLGILFIVLSILGFFKESDLQVDRWARQYFLASIIYLPILLSSLIFFS
;
A
#
# COMPACT_ATOMS: atom_id res chain seq x y z
N MET A 1 19.11 2.21 24.13
CA MET A 1 18.21 1.72 23.06
C MET A 1 16.78 1.47 23.55
N HIS A 2 16.52 0.55 24.48
CA HIS A 2 15.17 0.26 24.99
C HIS A 2 14.36 1.50 25.43
N ILE A 3 14.94 2.33 26.30
CA ILE A 3 14.31 3.58 26.79
C ILE A 3 14.01 4.53 25.63
N LEU A 4 14.97 4.70 24.72
CA LEU A 4 14.87 5.59 23.57
C LEU A 4 13.70 5.19 22.64
N ILE A 5 13.54 3.90 22.36
CA ILE A 5 12.44 3.39 21.53
C ILE A 5 11.09 3.64 22.22
N ASN A 6 10.97 3.29 23.51
CA ASN A 6 9.72 3.51 24.26
C ASN A 6 9.34 4.99 24.37
N LEU A 7 10.32 5.86 24.65
CA LEU A 7 10.11 7.29 24.69
C LEU A 7 9.62 7.80 23.33
N THR A 8 10.25 7.36 22.24
CA THR A 8 9.85 7.76 20.89
C THR A 8 8.42 7.29 20.55
N ILE A 9 8.04 6.05 20.93
CA ILE A 9 6.67 5.54 20.78
C ILE A 9 5.68 6.44 21.54
N PHE A 10 5.95 6.71 22.82
CA PHE A 10 5.08 7.54 23.65
C PHE A 10 4.92 8.95 23.08
N LEU A 11 6.03 9.62 22.74
CA LEU A 11 6.00 10.96 22.16
C LEU A 11 5.28 10.98 20.80
N THR A 12 5.44 9.93 19.98
CA THR A 12 4.72 9.81 18.70
C THR A 12 3.21 9.72 18.90
N TYR A 13 2.75 8.98 19.91
CA TYR A 13 1.33 8.96 20.27
C TYR A 13 0.84 10.36 20.68
N VAL A 14 1.58 11.04 21.56
CA VAL A 14 1.26 12.43 21.97
C VAL A 14 1.24 13.36 20.75
N LEU A 15 2.19 13.22 19.82
CA LEU A 15 2.26 14.02 18.60
C LEU A 15 1.02 13.82 17.71
N ILE A 16 0.56 12.58 17.51
CA ILE A 16 -0.63 12.28 16.71
C ILE A 16 -1.88 12.91 17.34
N VAL A 17 -2.03 12.81 18.67
CA VAL A 17 -3.14 13.44 19.40
C VAL A 17 -3.07 14.97 19.29
N LEU A 18 -1.89 15.56 19.50
CA LEU A 18 -1.67 16.99 19.38
C LEU A 18 -1.93 17.49 17.94
N GLY A 19 -1.58 16.71 16.92
CA GLY A 19 -1.93 17.02 15.52
C GLY A 19 -3.44 17.03 15.29
N GLY A 20 -4.18 16.18 16.00
CA GLY A 20 -5.65 16.23 16.07
C GLY A 20 -6.17 17.54 16.65
N VAL A 21 -5.57 18.01 17.77
CA VAL A 21 -5.90 19.31 18.37
C VAL A 21 -5.64 20.45 17.39
N VAL A 22 -4.42 20.52 16.83
CA VAL A 22 -4.00 21.58 15.89
C VAL A 22 -4.94 21.66 14.69
N HIS A 23 -5.35 20.51 14.13
CA HIS A 23 -6.28 20.49 13.02
C HIS A 23 -7.68 20.98 13.45
N ASN A 24 -8.23 20.45 14.54
CA ASN A 24 -9.59 20.73 14.97
C ASN A 24 -9.80 22.17 15.48
N THR A 25 -8.74 22.83 15.96
CA THR A 25 -8.76 24.26 16.33
C THR A 25 -8.51 25.20 15.16
N GLY A 26 -8.20 24.68 13.97
CA GLY A 26 -7.78 25.49 12.81
C GLY A 26 -6.38 26.09 12.95
N ALA A 27 -5.59 25.62 13.92
CA ALA A 27 -4.27 26.17 14.22
C ALA A 27 -3.20 25.83 13.17
N GLY A 28 -3.43 24.88 12.26
CA GLY A 28 -2.41 24.37 11.32
C GLY A 28 -1.88 25.32 10.25
N LEU A 29 -2.33 26.58 10.23
CA LEU A 29 -1.81 27.67 9.39
C LEU A 29 -1.60 28.97 10.21
N SER A 30 -1.47 28.85 11.54
CA SER A 30 -1.32 30.02 12.43
C SER A 30 0.09 30.60 12.41
N CYS A 31 1.08 29.80 12.02
CA CYS A 31 2.46 30.22 11.80
C CYS A 31 2.69 30.65 10.34
N PRO A 32 3.26 31.84 10.08
CA PRO A 32 3.45 32.36 8.72
C PRO A 32 4.63 31.77 7.96
N ASP A 33 5.55 31.10 8.66
CA ASP A 33 6.80 30.54 8.14
C ASP A 33 6.97 29.06 8.52
N TRP A 34 7.94 28.38 7.91
CA TRP A 34 8.32 26.99 8.19
C TRP A 34 9.85 26.85 8.04
N PRO A 35 10.55 26.15 8.96
CA PRO A 35 10.04 25.35 10.07
C PRO A 35 9.72 26.15 11.35
N LEU A 36 10.14 27.42 11.43
CA LEU A 36 9.93 28.32 12.57
C LEU A 36 8.51 28.90 12.60
N CYS A 37 8.19 29.67 13.64
CA CYS A 37 6.94 30.42 13.74
C CYS A 37 7.27 31.87 14.13
N TYR A 38 6.92 32.83 13.28
CA TYR A 38 7.31 34.23 13.38
C TYR A 38 8.84 34.42 13.52
N GLY A 39 9.61 33.60 12.81
CA GLY A 39 11.08 33.61 12.87
C GLY A 39 11.67 33.13 14.21
N LYS A 40 10.84 32.63 15.14
CA LYS A 40 11.27 32.15 16.46
C LYS A 40 11.04 30.65 16.64
N LEU A 41 11.86 30.06 17.51
CA LEU A 41 11.74 28.67 17.98
C LEU A 41 10.64 28.49 19.03
N ILE A 42 10.38 29.52 19.85
CA ILE A 42 9.29 29.59 20.82
C ILE A 42 8.65 30.98 20.71
N GLU A 43 7.36 31.02 20.39
CA GLU A 43 6.54 32.22 20.22
C GLU A 43 5.28 32.07 21.07
N THR A 44 5.24 32.81 22.18
CA THR A 44 4.15 32.77 23.16
C THR A 44 3.22 33.99 23.05
N SER A 45 3.59 34.99 22.25
CA SER A 45 2.90 36.28 22.20
C SER A 45 1.91 36.42 21.03
N SER A 46 2.01 35.58 20.00
CA SER A 46 1.23 35.67 18.75
C SER A 46 -0.10 34.90 18.73
N GLY A 47 -0.59 34.45 19.89
CA GLY A 47 -1.91 33.80 20.06
C GLY A 47 -1.86 32.28 20.26
N GLN A 48 -2.98 31.72 20.77
CA GLN A 48 -3.07 30.31 21.17
C GLN A 48 -2.87 29.32 19.99
N GLY A 49 -3.31 29.68 18.78
CA GLY A 49 -3.14 28.85 17.58
C GLY A 49 -1.67 28.67 17.18
N ALA A 50 -0.91 29.77 17.14
CA ALA A 50 0.52 29.75 16.84
C ALA A 50 1.31 28.91 17.86
N LEU A 51 0.98 29.03 19.15
CA LEU A 51 1.58 28.22 20.20
C LEU A 51 1.29 26.72 20.00
N LEU A 52 0.05 26.34 19.72
CA LEU A 52 -0.32 24.94 19.49
C LEU A 52 0.42 24.34 18.28
N GLU A 53 0.47 25.08 17.18
CA GLU A 53 1.16 24.64 15.97
C GLU A 53 2.67 24.49 16.22
N GLN A 54 3.29 25.46 16.89
CA GLN A 54 4.71 25.42 17.22
C GLN A 54 5.05 24.28 18.19
N LEU A 55 4.21 24.02 19.20
CA LEU A 55 4.38 22.86 20.09
C LEU A 55 4.36 21.54 19.30
N HIS A 56 3.46 21.42 18.33
CA HIS A 56 3.40 20.25 17.45
C HIS A 56 4.68 20.10 16.61
N ARG A 57 5.17 21.19 15.99
CA ARG A 57 6.40 21.20 15.18
C ARG A 57 7.65 20.88 16.00
N SER A 58 7.76 21.43 17.20
CA SER A 58 8.87 21.18 18.13
C SER A 58 8.90 19.73 18.61
N LEU A 59 7.74 19.16 18.95
CA LEU A 59 7.63 17.75 19.32
C LEU A 59 7.97 16.82 18.14
N ALA A 60 7.54 17.16 16.92
CA ALA A 60 7.91 16.42 15.71
C ALA A 60 9.42 16.45 15.46
N SER A 61 10.05 17.62 15.65
CA SER A 61 11.50 17.79 15.51
C SER A 61 12.27 16.94 16.55
N LEU A 62 11.81 16.91 17.80
CA LEU A 62 12.36 16.05 18.84
C LEU A 62 12.29 14.57 18.44
N ILE A 63 11.13 14.10 17.96
CA ILE A 63 10.97 12.72 17.48
C ILE A 63 11.89 12.41 16.29
N GLY A 64 12.10 13.38 15.40
CA GLY A 64 13.08 13.30 14.32
C GLY A 64 14.51 13.08 14.84
N ILE A 65 14.94 13.87 15.82
CA ILE A 65 16.25 13.73 16.47
C ILE A 65 16.39 12.38 17.17
N LEU A 66 15.38 11.96 17.94
CA LEU A 66 15.39 10.65 18.61
C LEU A 66 15.48 9.50 17.59
N SER A 67 14.79 9.62 16.45
CA SER A 67 14.81 8.62 15.37
C SER A 67 16.18 8.56 14.69
N ILE A 68 16.82 9.70 14.44
CA ILE A 68 18.22 9.76 13.96
C ILE A 68 19.14 9.07 14.95
N TRP A 69 18.97 9.34 16.24
CA TRP A 69 19.81 8.75 17.28
C TRP A 69 19.62 7.22 17.37
N ILE A 70 18.39 6.72 17.33
CA ILE A 70 18.07 5.29 17.23
C ILE A 70 18.75 4.66 16.01
N PHE A 71 18.68 5.32 14.85
CA PHE A 71 19.29 4.81 13.62
C PHE A 71 20.81 4.73 13.72
N VAL A 72 21.47 5.79 14.21
CA VAL A 72 22.93 5.83 14.40
C VAL A 72 23.38 4.72 15.35
N LEU A 73 22.75 4.59 16.52
CA LEU A 73 23.04 3.51 17.46
C LEU A 73 22.70 2.13 16.88
N GLY A 74 21.67 2.05 16.04
CA GLY A 74 21.22 0.85 15.36
C GLY A 74 22.25 0.26 14.39
N ARG A 75 23.17 1.09 13.85
CA ARG A 75 24.22 0.62 12.92
C ARG A 75 25.12 -0.46 13.52
N LYS A 76 25.35 -0.43 14.84
CA LYS A 76 26.10 -1.47 15.57
C LYS A 76 25.47 -2.87 15.44
N TYR A 77 24.18 -2.94 15.15
CA TYR A 77 23.42 -4.20 15.04
C TYR A 77 23.21 -4.67 13.60
N LYS A 78 23.86 -4.02 12.61
CA LYS A 78 23.68 -4.33 11.19
C LYS A 78 23.97 -5.81 10.88
N GLU A 79 25.04 -6.34 11.44
CA GLU A 79 25.48 -7.73 11.22
C GLU A 79 24.84 -8.70 12.22
N SER A 80 24.82 -8.35 13.50
CA SER A 80 24.31 -9.23 14.57
C SER A 80 22.78 -9.37 14.60
N SER A 81 22.03 -8.37 14.11
CA SER A 81 20.55 -8.38 14.11
C SER A 81 20.00 -7.59 12.92
N PRO A 82 20.11 -8.12 11.68
CA PRO A 82 19.80 -7.38 10.46
C PRO A 82 18.33 -6.96 10.36
N LYS A 83 17.39 -7.75 10.92
CA LYS A 83 15.96 -7.38 10.97
C LYS A 83 15.73 -6.13 11.82
N PHE A 84 16.36 -6.04 12.99
CA PHE A 84 16.28 -4.86 13.85
C PHE A 84 16.84 -3.62 13.14
N TYR A 85 18.02 -3.75 12.52
CA TYR A 85 18.62 -2.68 11.74
C TYR A 85 17.72 -2.21 10.57
N LYS A 86 17.05 -3.12 9.87
CA LYS A 86 16.09 -2.75 8.82
C LYS A 86 14.94 -1.91 9.36
N TYR A 87 14.44 -2.18 10.56
CA TYR A 87 13.44 -1.33 11.20
C TYR A 87 14.01 0.03 11.60
N THR A 88 15.24 0.12 12.11
CA THR A 88 15.82 1.43 12.45
C THR A 88 16.00 2.31 11.21
N LEU A 89 16.47 1.74 10.10
CA LEU A 89 16.55 2.42 8.81
C LEU A 89 15.16 2.79 8.27
N GLY A 90 14.20 1.87 8.31
CA GLY A 90 12.83 2.11 7.86
C GLY A 90 12.15 3.25 8.63
N CYS A 91 12.26 3.26 9.96
CA CYS A 91 11.73 4.34 10.80
C CYS A 91 12.40 5.68 10.51
N PHE A 92 13.72 5.70 10.28
CA PHE A 92 14.44 6.91 9.87
C PHE A 92 13.94 7.47 8.53
N LEU A 93 13.75 6.61 7.53
CA LEU A 93 13.22 7.02 6.23
C LEU A 93 11.77 7.49 6.34
N LEU A 94 10.95 6.80 7.13
CA LEU A 94 9.55 7.17 7.36
C LEU A 94 9.43 8.53 8.05
N VAL A 95 10.23 8.83 9.09
CA VAL A 95 10.17 10.14 9.77
C VAL A 95 10.66 11.28 8.88
N ALA A 96 11.69 11.03 8.03
CA ALA A 96 12.15 12.00 7.05
C ALA A 96 11.06 12.31 6.01
N PHE A 97 10.40 11.27 5.49
CA PHE A 97 9.26 11.45 4.59
C PHE A 97 8.09 12.15 5.27
N GLN A 98 7.85 11.88 6.55
CA GLN A 98 6.85 12.57 7.36
C GLN A 98 7.16 14.08 7.47
N GLY A 99 8.41 14.46 7.73
CA GLY A 99 8.83 15.86 7.73
C GLY A 99 8.59 16.57 6.38
N ALA A 100 8.85 15.88 5.26
CA ALA A 100 8.57 16.40 3.92
C ALA A 100 7.06 16.56 3.66
N LEU A 101 6.23 15.60 4.09
CA LEU A 101 4.78 15.72 4.03
C LEU A 101 4.27 16.87 4.92
N GLY A 102 4.81 17.03 6.12
CA GLY A 102 4.48 18.12 7.04
C GLY A 102 4.77 19.49 6.42
N ALA A 103 5.96 19.68 5.85
CA ALA A 103 6.30 20.89 5.10
C ALA A 103 5.35 21.11 3.92
N SER A 104 5.01 20.04 3.18
CA SER A 104 4.07 20.11 2.06
C SER A 104 2.66 20.53 2.51
N THR A 105 2.19 20.09 3.69
CA THR A 105 0.89 20.54 4.22
C THR A 105 0.87 22.04 4.49
N PHE A 106 1.99 22.65 4.87
CA PHE A 106 2.11 24.10 5.02
C PHE A 106 2.12 24.80 3.64
N PHE A 107 3.05 24.44 2.75
CA PHE A 107 3.22 25.12 1.46
C PHE A 107 1.98 25.03 0.55
N TYR A 108 1.27 23.91 0.59
CA TYR A 108 0.07 23.70 -0.21
C TYR A 108 -1.25 23.99 0.54
N LYS A 109 -1.19 24.61 1.73
CA LYS A 109 -2.37 25.03 2.51
C LYS A 109 -3.35 23.89 2.85
N LEU A 110 -2.82 22.84 3.48
CA LEU A 110 -3.55 21.69 4.05
C LEU A 110 -4.44 20.91 3.04
N PRO A 111 -3.92 20.48 1.88
CA PRO A 111 -4.74 19.74 0.93
C PRO A 111 -5.09 18.36 1.49
N THR A 112 -6.36 17.95 1.34
CA THR A 112 -6.92 16.74 1.95
C THR A 112 -6.08 15.49 1.71
N LEU A 113 -5.57 15.32 0.48
CA LEU A 113 -4.74 14.16 0.13
C LEU A 113 -3.42 14.13 0.92
N ILE A 114 -2.67 15.24 0.95
CA ILE A 114 -1.38 15.30 1.66
C ILE A 114 -1.62 15.15 3.16
N SER A 115 -2.61 15.84 3.74
CA SER A 115 -2.91 15.76 5.17
C SER A 115 -3.40 14.38 5.61
N THR A 116 -4.18 13.69 4.77
CA THR A 116 -4.60 12.30 5.03
C THR A 116 -3.40 11.36 4.95
N THR A 117 -2.58 11.48 3.89
CA THR A 117 -1.35 10.68 3.74
C THR A 117 -0.39 10.91 4.91
N HIS A 118 -0.25 12.15 5.37
CA HIS A 118 0.54 12.51 6.54
C HIS A 118 0.10 11.69 7.77
N LEU A 119 -1.20 11.64 8.09
CA LEU A 119 -1.72 10.82 9.20
C LEU A 119 -1.52 9.30 8.97
N CYS A 120 -1.75 8.80 7.76
CA CYS A 120 -1.56 7.37 7.47
C CYS A 120 -0.09 6.95 7.65
N ILE A 121 0.86 7.76 7.15
CA ILE A 121 2.29 7.52 7.31
C ILE A 121 2.70 7.63 8.78
N SER A 122 2.14 8.56 9.57
CA SER A 122 2.44 8.63 11.00
C SER A 122 1.98 7.39 11.76
N LEU A 123 0.83 6.81 11.40
CA LEU A 123 0.36 5.53 11.97
C LEU A 123 1.26 4.35 11.56
N ILE A 124 1.75 4.32 10.32
CA ILE A 124 2.72 3.31 9.86
C ILE A 124 4.05 3.45 10.60
N PHE A 125 4.55 4.68 10.78
CA PHE A 125 5.74 4.97 11.57
C PHE A 125 5.56 4.48 13.02
N PHE A 126 4.43 4.78 13.64
CA PHE A 126 4.09 4.35 15.00
C PHE A 126 4.07 2.81 15.16
N CYS A 127 3.44 2.11 14.22
CA CYS A 127 3.44 0.63 14.18
C CYS A 127 4.85 0.06 13.93
N SER A 128 5.65 0.73 13.11
CA SER A 128 7.03 0.32 12.79
C SER A 128 7.95 0.45 14.01
N LEU A 129 7.81 1.53 14.80
CA LEU A 129 8.51 1.68 16.07
C LEU A 129 8.17 0.54 17.04
N GLN A 130 6.90 0.11 17.08
CA GLN A 130 6.49 -1.00 17.91
C GLN A 130 7.08 -2.34 17.44
N SER A 131 7.11 -2.61 16.14
CA SER A 131 7.78 -3.82 15.62
C SER A 131 9.29 -3.80 15.87
N MET A 132 9.93 -2.62 15.74
CA MET A 132 11.35 -2.42 16.11
C MET A 132 11.59 -2.75 17.59
N TYR A 133 10.70 -2.31 18.48
CA TYR A 133 10.76 -2.63 19.91
C TYR A 133 10.69 -4.14 20.15
N TYR A 134 9.76 -4.84 19.53
CA TYR A 134 9.62 -6.30 19.68
C TYR A 134 10.85 -7.05 19.17
N GLU A 135 11.39 -6.65 18.02
CA GLU A 135 12.62 -7.24 17.46
C GLU A 135 13.81 -7.06 18.42
N TYR A 136 13.96 -5.87 19.00
CA TYR A 136 14.99 -5.58 20.00
C TYR A 136 14.82 -6.48 21.24
N GLN A 137 13.59 -6.66 21.72
CA GLN A 137 13.34 -7.50 22.91
C GLN A 137 13.59 -8.98 22.65
N SER A 138 13.14 -9.50 21.51
CA SER A 138 13.24 -10.92 21.18
C SER A 138 14.69 -11.33 20.90
N LYS A 139 15.39 -10.61 20.02
CA LYS A 139 16.73 -11.01 19.56
C LYS A 139 17.87 -10.45 20.41
N ILE A 140 17.81 -9.19 20.82
CA ILE A 140 18.93 -8.53 21.51
C ILE A 140 18.84 -8.74 23.03
N LYS A 141 17.66 -8.56 23.63
CA LYS A 141 17.46 -8.82 25.07
C LYS A 141 17.22 -10.30 25.41
N GLN A 142 17.16 -11.17 24.40
CA GLN A 142 16.91 -12.61 24.55
C GLN A 142 15.69 -12.92 25.44
N ARG A 143 14.58 -12.22 25.21
CA ARG A 143 13.32 -12.59 25.87
C ARG A 143 12.98 -14.02 25.47
N ARG A 144 12.96 -14.95 26.43
CA ARG A 144 12.52 -16.32 26.23
C ARG A 144 11.16 -16.53 26.90
N PHE A 145 10.17 -16.97 26.13
CA PHE A 145 9.02 -17.64 26.73
C PHE A 145 9.43 -19.05 27.14
N SER A 146 9.16 -19.45 28.38
CA SER A 146 9.27 -20.84 28.82
C SER A 146 8.10 -21.65 28.24
N LEU A 147 8.16 -21.97 26.95
CA LEU A 147 7.14 -22.68 26.21
C LEU A 147 7.78 -23.88 25.48
N ASN A 148 7.16 -25.06 25.57
CA ASN A 148 7.58 -26.23 24.80
C ASN A 148 7.10 -26.10 23.34
N ARG A 149 8.02 -26.28 22.38
CA ARG A 149 7.75 -26.24 20.93
C ARG A 149 6.61 -27.16 20.51
N GLY A 150 6.63 -28.42 20.92
CA GLY A 150 5.62 -29.41 20.53
C GLY A 150 4.23 -29.11 21.10
N SER A 151 4.17 -28.52 22.29
CA SER A 151 2.89 -28.08 22.88
C SER A 151 2.32 -26.87 22.17
N LEU A 152 3.17 -25.89 21.82
CA LEU A 152 2.74 -24.70 21.07
C LEU A 152 2.22 -25.09 19.68
N GLU A 153 2.96 -25.94 18.98
CA GLU A 153 2.63 -26.38 17.62
C GLU A 153 1.25 -27.04 17.51
N LYS A 154 0.85 -27.84 18.51
CA LYS A 154 -0.47 -28.48 18.57
C LYS A 154 -1.61 -27.50 18.88
N LEU A 155 -1.31 -26.38 19.55
CA LEU A 155 -2.30 -25.45 20.07
C LEU A 155 -2.43 -24.15 19.25
N LEU A 156 -1.39 -23.76 18.52
CA LEU A 156 -1.37 -22.54 17.73
C LEU A 156 -2.14 -22.72 16.42
N ASP A 157 -3.34 -22.15 16.37
CA ASP A 157 -4.14 -22.05 15.15
C ASP A 157 -3.70 -20.82 14.31
N PRO A 158 -3.18 -21.01 13.08
CA PRO A 158 -2.79 -19.91 12.19
C PRO A 158 -3.96 -18.96 11.84
N SER A 159 -5.21 -19.42 11.96
CA SER A 159 -6.40 -18.61 11.70
C SER A 159 -6.57 -17.45 12.70
N LEU A 160 -5.94 -17.52 13.88
CA LEU A 160 -5.91 -16.40 14.83
C LEU A 160 -5.14 -15.21 14.27
N LYS A 161 -3.98 -15.47 13.63
CA LYS A 161 -3.21 -14.42 12.94
C LYS A 161 -4.00 -13.80 11.79
N ASN A 162 -4.77 -14.60 11.05
CA ASN A 162 -5.68 -14.09 10.02
C ASN A 162 -6.75 -13.18 10.62
N GLY A 163 -7.39 -13.59 11.72
CA GLY A 163 -8.39 -12.77 12.41
C GLY A 163 -7.84 -11.42 12.86
N VAL A 164 -6.66 -11.41 13.48
CA VAL A 164 -5.98 -10.16 13.87
C VAL A 164 -5.63 -9.30 12.66
N PHE A 165 -5.19 -9.90 11.56
CA PHE A 165 -4.93 -9.19 10.31
C PHE A 165 -6.20 -8.54 9.73
N TYR A 166 -7.33 -9.26 9.68
CA TYR A 166 -8.60 -8.71 9.21
C TYR A 166 -9.08 -7.55 10.08
N SER A 167 -8.96 -7.66 11.41
CA SER A 167 -9.25 -6.57 12.33
C SER A 167 -8.36 -5.35 12.07
N LEU A 168 -7.05 -5.55 11.89
CA LEU A 168 -6.12 -4.47 11.53
C LEU A 168 -6.49 -3.79 10.22
N LEU A 169 -6.83 -4.58 9.19
CA LEU A 169 -7.22 -4.07 7.88
C LEU A 169 -8.51 -3.24 7.99
N ALA A 170 -9.55 -3.76 8.66
CA ALA A 170 -10.80 -3.05 8.84
C ALA A 170 -10.60 -1.73 9.61
N VAL A 171 -9.89 -1.75 10.74
CA VAL A 171 -9.60 -0.54 11.51
C VAL A 171 -8.75 0.46 10.71
N SER A 172 -7.80 -0.01 9.89
CA SER A 172 -6.98 0.87 9.04
C SER A 172 -7.81 1.55 7.96
N ILE A 173 -8.74 0.82 7.32
CA ILE A 173 -9.68 1.41 6.35
C ILE A 173 -10.61 2.41 7.04
N GLN A 174 -11.14 2.08 8.22
CA GLN A 174 -12.00 2.98 9.00
C GLN A 174 -11.24 4.27 9.41
N ALA A 175 -9.99 4.15 9.84
CA ALA A 175 -9.13 5.27 10.19
C ALA A 175 -8.83 6.16 8.97
N PHE A 176 -8.56 5.56 7.80
CA PHE A 176 -8.40 6.28 6.54
C PHE A 176 -9.68 7.05 6.18
N LEU A 177 -10.85 6.38 6.19
CA LEU A 177 -12.14 7.04 5.93
C LEU A 177 -12.37 8.21 6.90
N GLY A 178 -12.08 8.02 8.20
CA GLY A 178 -12.19 9.08 9.21
C GLY A 178 -11.24 10.26 8.97
N ALA A 179 -10.01 9.98 8.50
CA ALA A 179 -9.03 11.01 8.16
C ALA A 179 -9.48 11.83 6.95
N VAL A 180 -9.94 11.19 5.86
CA VAL A 180 -10.47 11.89 4.69
C VAL A 180 -11.73 12.67 5.06
N LEU A 181 -12.62 12.09 5.88
CA LEU A 181 -13.84 12.74 6.37
C LEU A 181 -13.52 14.06 7.09
N ARG A 182 -12.52 14.01 7.96
CA ARG A 182 -12.04 15.16 8.73
C ARG A 182 -11.43 16.23 7.83
N HIS A 183 -10.48 15.87 6.97
CA HIS A 183 -9.73 16.82 6.15
C HIS A 183 -10.49 17.37 4.94
N SER A 184 -11.60 16.74 4.52
CA SER A 184 -12.48 17.25 3.45
C SER A 184 -13.62 18.15 3.96
N GLY A 185 -13.75 18.27 5.30
CA GLY A 185 -14.88 18.94 5.95
C GLY A 185 -16.20 18.15 5.91
N ALA A 186 -16.18 16.93 5.38
CA ALA A 186 -17.37 16.09 5.23
C ALA A 186 -17.99 15.64 6.56
N GLY A 187 -17.25 15.73 7.67
CA GLY A 187 -17.76 15.47 9.02
C GLY A 187 -18.91 16.38 9.45
N LYS A 188 -18.99 17.63 8.93
CA LYS A 188 -19.98 18.63 9.33
C LYS A 188 -21.27 18.65 8.50
N ILE A 189 -21.31 17.88 7.41
CA ILE A 189 -22.37 17.99 6.38
C ILE A 189 -23.65 17.27 6.76
N CYS A 190 -23.55 16.21 7.57
CA CYS A 190 -24.70 15.46 8.03
C CYS A 190 -25.08 15.92 9.43
N GLY A 191 -26.31 16.40 9.60
CA GLY A 191 -26.89 16.67 10.93
C GLY A 191 -27.10 15.37 11.73
N SER A 192 -27.33 15.51 13.03
CA SER A 192 -27.79 14.39 13.87
C SER A 192 -29.25 14.07 13.53
N GLY A 193 -29.47 13.13 12.61
CA GLY A 193 -30.79 12.52 12.43
C GLY A 193 -31.24 11.79 13.70
N GLU A 194 -32.46 11.25 13.70
CA GLU A 194 -32.98 10.47 14.83
C GLU A 194 -32.14 9.20 15.08
N PHE A 195 -31.59 8.62 14.00
CA PHE A 195 -30.72 7.45 14.07
C PHE A 195 -29.28 7.77 13.66
N PHE A 196 -28.32 7.15 14.34
CA PHE A 196 -26.87 7.35 14.08
C PHE A 196 -26.48 7.18 12.61
N PHE A 197 -27.15 6.27 11.90
CA PHE A 197 -26.89 5.86 10.52
C PHE A 197 -27.50 6.76 9.45
N GLN A 198 -28.20 7.82 9.85
CA GLN A 198 -28.81 8.77 8.94
C GLN A 198 -27.90 9.97 8.69
N CYS A 199 -28.05 10.56 7.51
CA CYS A 199 -27.56 11.90 7.21
C CYS A 199 -28.77 12.80 7.00
N ALA A 200 -29.14 13.58 8.02
CA ALA A 200 -30.17 14.59 7.87
C ALA A 200 -29.55 15.82 7.17
N HIS A 201 -30.14 16.24 6.06
CA HIS A 201 -29.70 17.44 5.35
C HIS A 201 -29.98 18.66 6.23
N GLN A 202 -28.94 19.46 6.51
CA GLN A 202 -28.98 20.47 7.56
C GLN A 202 -30.01 21.58 7.33
N ALA A 203 -30.34 21.90 6.07
CA ALA A 203 -31.29 22.96 5.73
C ALA A 203 -32.73 22.47 5.53
N THR A 204 -32.93 21.21 5.11
CA THR A 204 -34.26 20.69 4.73
C THR A 204 -34.79 19.62 5.69
N GLY A 205 -33.95 19.08 6.58
CA GLY A 205 -34.30 17.96 7.46
C GLY A 205 -34.47 16.62 6.75
N GLU A 206 -34.32 16.57 5.43
CA GLU A 206 -34.48 15.36 4.63
C GLU A 206 -33.42 14.31 4.98
N ILE A 207 -33.84 13.05 5.12
CA ILE A 207 -32.95 11.94 5.47
C ILE A 207 -32.36 11.35 4.19
N LEU A 208 -31.05 11.54 4.02
CA LEU A 208 -30.27 10.98 2.92
C LEU A 208 -29.63 9.65 3.35
N TYR A 209 -30.06 8.55 2.74
CA TYR A 209 -29.49 7.20 2.96
C TYR A 209 -28.30 6.91 2.05
N TRP A 210 -28.27 7.49 0.85
CA TRP A 210 -27.11 7.54 -0.03
C TRP A 210 -27.35 8.64 -1.07
N SER A 211 -26.49 9.66 -1.10
CA SER A 211 -26.63 10.83 -1.99
C SER A 211 -25.61 10.79 -3.13
N SER A 212 -25.86 11.55 -4.21
CA SER A 212 -24.86 11.82 -5.26
C SER A 212 -23.73 12.76 -4.77
N ILE A 213 -23.94 13.44 -3.64
CA ILE A 213 -22.97 14.36 -3.04
C ILE A 213 -21.82 13.56 -2.39
N SER A 214 -20.61 13.68 -2.94
CA SER A 214 -19.40 12.97 -2.49
C SER A 214 -19.16 13.06 -0.98
N LYS A 215 -19.35 14.23 -0.39
CA LYS A 215 -19.10 14.43 1.04
C LYS A 215 -20.14 13.74 1.93
N VAL A 216 -21.40 13.64 1.47
CA VAL A 216 -22.44 12.85 2.15
C VAL A 216 -22.10 11.35 2.05
N GLN A 217 -21.69 10.89 0.88
CA GLN A 217 -21.23 9.50 0.68
C GLN A 217 -20.07 9.15 1.63
N LEU A 218 -19.10 10.04 1.80
CA LEU A 218 -17.97 9.82 2.72
C LEU A 218 -18.41 9.72 4.19
N ASN A 219 -19.33 10.57 4.61
CA ASN A 219 -19.87 10.54 5.97
C ASN A 219 -20.61 9.22 6.23
N LEU A 220 -21.50 8.82 5.33
CA LEU A 220 -22.26 7.58 5.43
C LEU A 220 -21.37 6.34 5.31
N ALA A 221 -20.40 6.34 4.39
CA ALA A 221 -19.42 5.26 4.26
C ALA A 221 -18.62 5.06 5.55
N HIS A 222 -18.18 6.15 6.19
CA HIS A 222 -17.51 6.06 7.50
C HIS A 222 -18.43 5.47 8.58
N LYS A 223 -19.71 5.84 8.62
CA LYS A 223 -20.69 5.31 9.57
C LYS A 223 -21.00 3.82 9.32
N TYR A 224 -21.33 3.44 8.09
CA TYR A 224 -21.68 2.05 7.74
C TYR A 224 -20.49 1.10 7.91
N PHE A 225 -19.30 1.51 7.46
CA PHE A 225 -18.10 0.71 7.61
C PHE A 225 -17.64 0.58 9.08
N SER A 226 -18.06 1.50 9.95
CA SER A 226 -17.80 1.38 11.40
C SER A 226 -18.48 0.16 12.01
N ILE A 227 -19.67 -0.22 11.52
CA ILE A 227 -20.39 -1.42 11.99
C ILE A 227 -19.61 -2.68 11.60
N ILE A 228 -19.20 -2.74 10.32
CA ILE A 228 -18.42 -3.86 9.79
C ILE A 228 -17.13 -3.99 10.59
N THR A 229 -16.43 -2.86 10.81
CA THR A 229 -15.21 -2.81 11.62
C THR A 229 -15.45 -3.30 13.04
N PHE A 230 -16.53 -2.84 13.70
CA PHE A 230 -16.90 -3.26 15.04
C PHE A 230 -17.12 -4.77 15.11
N LEU A 231 -17.96 -5.32 14.22
CA LEU A 231 -18.29 -6.75 14.19
C LEU A 231 -17.06 -7.62 13.90
N VAL A 232 -16.22 -7.23 12.92
CA VAL A 232 -14.99 -7.94 12.58
C VAL A 232 -14.01 -7.95 13.74
N VAL A 233 -13.80 -6.80 14.40
CA VAL A 233 -12.89 -6.71 15.55
C VAL A 233 -13.42 -7.56 16.70
N MET A 234 -14.70 -7.40 17.08
CA MET A 234 -15.30 -8.15 18.18
C MET A 234 -15.27 -9.67 17.95
N TRP A 235 -15.64 -10.13 16.75
CA TRP A 235 -15.61 -11.55 16.39
C TRP A 235 -14.19 -12.13 16.52
N ASN A 236 -13.21 -11.51 15.87
CA ASN A 236 -11.85 -12.04 15.85
C ASN A 236 -11.18 -11.94 17.23
N CYS A 237 -11.39 -10.86 17.97
CA CYS A 237 -10.89 -10.72 19.34
C CYS A 237 -11.50 -11.77 20.27
N SER A 238 -12.81 -12.04 20.18
CA SER A 238 -13.45 -13.12 20.95
C SER A 238 -12.82 -14.49 20.66
N ARG A 239 -12.49 -14.79 19.39
CA ARG A 239 -11.78 -16.03 19.04
C ARG A 239 -10.39 -16.11 19.67
N VAL A 240 -9.63 -15.02 19.64
CA VAL A 240 -8.29 -14.97 20.28
C VAL A 240 -8.41 -15.10 21.80
N LEU A 241 -9.42 -14.48 22.42
CA LEU A 241 -9.67 -14.59 23.87
C LEU A 241 -9.98 -16.02 24.26
N VAL A 242 -10.93 -16.68 23.57
CA VAL A 242 -11.27 -18.08 23.82
C VAL A 242 -10.06 -18.99 23.61
N SER A 243 -9.28 -18.76 22.55
CA SER A 243 -8.06 -19.53 22.32
C SER A 243 -6.98 -19.24 23.36
N SER A 244 -6.96 -18.06 23.97
CA SER A 244 -5.97 -17.71 25.00
C SER A 244 -6.01 -18.67 26.19
N PHE A 245 -7.21 -19.09 26.60
CA PHE A 245 -7.39 -20.03 27.71
C PHE A 245 -6.79 -21.40 27.44
N ARG A 246 -6.68 -21.82 26.16
CA ARG A 246 -6.04 -23.09 25.78
C ARG A 246 -4.53 -23.08 26.04
N PHE A 247 -3.90 -21.91 26.06
CA PHE A 247 -2.48 -21.76 26.37
C PHE A 247 -2.16 -21.72 27.87
N ARG A 248 -3.19 -21.72 28.74
CA ARG A 248 -3.04 -21.67 30.20
C ARG A 248 -2.25 -22.85 30.75
N SER A 249 -2.39 -24.01 30.12
CA SER A 249 -1.66 -25.24 30.47
C SER A 249 -0.17 -25.18 30.14
N ILE A 250 0.25 -24.33 29.19
CA ILE A 250 1.66 -24.22 28.77
C ILE A 250 2.37 -23.04 29.44
N SER A 251 1.74 -21.85 29.47
CA SER A 251 2.32 -20.66 30.11
C SER A 251 1.26 -19.68 30.57
N LYS A 252 1.16 -19.52 31.90
CA LYS A 252 0.29 -18.51 32.53
C LYS A 252 0.68 -17.10 32.07
N GLY A 253 1.97 -16.79 32.01
CA GLY A 253 2.46 -15.46 31.62
C GLY A 253 2.13 -15.07 30.18
N PHE A 254 2.24 -16.01 29.23
CA PHE A 254 1.82 -15.78 27.85
C PHE A 254 0.30 -15.61 27.76
N THR A 255 -0.46 -16.46 28.46
CA THR A 255 -1.93 -16.41 28.53
C THR A 255 -2.42 -15.05 29.03
N TYR A 256 -1.87 -14.55 30.14
CA TYR A 256 -2.26 -13.24 30.68
C TYR A 256 -1.93 -12.10 29.72
N LYS A 257 -0.75 -12.12 29.07
CA LYS A 257 -0.39 -11.10 28.08
C LYS A 257 -1.32 -11.09 26.87
N LEU A 258 -1.68 -12.27 26.37
CA LEU A 258 -2.59 -12.42 25.24
C LEU A 258 -4.02 -11.97 25.63
N ALA A 259 -4.54 -12.46 26.75
CA ALA A 259 -5.87 -12.11 27.24
C ALA A 259 -5.99 -10.60 27.56
N ALA A 260 -5.01 -10.02 28.27
CA ALA A 260 -5.00 -8.59 28.58
C ALA A 260 -4.95 -7.73 27.31
N GLY A 261 -4.14 -8.12 26.32
CA GLY A 261 -4.09 -7.42 25.03
C GLY A 261 -5.44 -7.45 24.29
N VAL A 262 -6.13 -8.59 24.30
CA VAL A 262 -7.45 -8.72 23.67
C VAL A 262 -8.53 -7.94 24.42
N VAL A 263 -8.56 -8.03 25.75
CA VAL A 263 -9.51 -7.26 26.58
C VAL A 263 -9.32 -5.76 26.38
N ALA A 264 -8.07 -5.29 26.30
CA ALA A 264 -7.78 -3.89 25.98
C ALA A 264 -8.32 -3.48 24.60
N VAL A 265 -8.15 -4.31 23.57
CA VAL A 265 -8.70 -4.05 22.23
C VAL A 265 -10.23 -4.01 22.23
N ILE A 266 -10.88 -4.94 22.93
CA ILE A 266 -12.36 -4.97 23.07
C ILE A 266 -12.86 -3.69 23.76
N PHE A 267 -12.20 -3.27 24.84
CA PHE A 267 -12.53 -2.02 25.51
C PHE A 267 -12.34 -0.81 24.57
N LEU A 268 -11.24 -0.76 23.84
CA LEU A 268 -10.93 0.34 22.91
C LEU A 268 -11.94 0.43 21.76
N ILE A 269 -12.40 -0.68 21.16
CA ILE A 269 -13.39 -0.62 20.09
C ILE A 269 -14.78 -0.19 20.60
N LEU A 270 -15.16 -0.58 21.82
CA LEU A 270 -16.38 -0.09 22.46
C LEU A 270 -16.29 1.42 22.76
N ALA A 271 -15.17 1.87 23.33
CA ALA A 271 -14.91 3.29 23.58
C ALA A 271 -14.89 4.10 22.27
N GLN A 272 -14.35 3.53 21.18
CA GLN A 272 -14.34 4.16 19.86
C GLN A 272 -15.74 4.38 19.30
N ALA A 273 -16.63 3.39 19.42
CA ALA A 273 -18.02 3.49 18.97
C ALA A 273 -18.79 4.57 19.75
N ILE A 274 -18.64 4.59 21.08
CA ILE A 274 -19.24 5.60 21.96
C ILE A 274 -18.71 6.99 21.61
N SER A 275 -17.39 7.13 21.50
CA SER A 275 -16.74 8.40 21.15
C SER A 275 -17.19 8.91 19.77
N GLY A 276 -17.36 8.04 18.77
CA GLY A 276 -17.86 8.41 17.45
C GLY A 276 -19.29 8.95 17.47
N SER A 277 -20.15 8.37 18.31
CA SER A 277 -21.50 8.89 18.56
C SER A 277 -21.46 10.29 19.19
N PHE A 278 -20.54 10.55 20.13
CA PHE A 278 -20.38 11.89 20.69
C PHE A 278 -19.92 12.91 19.66
N VAL A 279 -18.95 12.57 18.80
CA VAL A 279 -18.47 13.46 17.71
C VAL A 279 -19.63 13.91 16.82
N ALA A 280 -20.52 12.98 16.47
CA ALA A 280 -21.69 13.28 15.63
C ALA A 280 -22.70 14.20 16.33
N LYS A 281 -22.90 14.05 17.64
CA LYS A 281 -23.86 14.86 18.43
C LYS A 281 -23.33 16.25 18.77
N THR A 282 -22.02 16.44 18.90
CA THR A 282 -21.41 17.71 19.31
C THR A 282 -20.91 18.55 18.13
N SER A 283 -21.48 18.36 16.94
CA SER A 283 -21.12 19.10 15.72
C SER A 283 -19.61 19.13 15.45
N VAL A 284 -18.92 18.01 15.70
CA VAL A 284 -17.47 17.86 15.49
C VAL A 284 -16.64 18.83 16.35
N SER A 285 -17.01 19.00 17.62
CA SER A 285 -16.22 19.81 18.56
C SER A 285 -14.81 19.23 18.80
N VAL A 286 -13.88 20.10 19.23
CA VAL A 286 -12.44 19.78 19.32
C VAL A 286 -12.16 18.59 20.22
N ILE A 287 -12.76 18.54 21.41
CA ILE A 287 -12.46 17.52 22.43
C ILE A 287 -12.92 16.12 21.99
N PRO A 288 -14.20 15.87 21.66
CA PRO A 288 -14.67 14.54 21.25
C PRO A 288 -13.96 14.03 20.00
N THR A 289 -13.70 14.93 19.03
CA THR A 289 -13.03 14.56 17.78
C THR A 289 -11.57 14.16 18.01
N THR A 290 -10.88 14.87 18.90
CA THR A 290 -9.50 14.54 19.28
C THR A 290 -9.43 13.25 20.09
N LEU A 291 -10.37 13.04 21.02
CA LEU A 291 -10.48 11.80 21.78
C LEU A 291 -10.75 10.61 20.85
N HIS A 292 -11.61 10.78 19.84
CA HIS A 292 -11.90 9.75 18.85
C HIS A 292 -10.66 9.34 18.04
N LEU A 293 -9.80 10.30 17.68
CA LEU A 293 -8.51 10.01 17.04
C LEU A 293 -7.54 9.30 17.98
N ALA A 294 -7.47 9.74 19.24
CA ALA A 294 -6.60 9.15 20.26
C ALA A 294 -6.95 7.66 20.49
N LEU A 295 -8.24 7.36 20.66
CA LEU A 295 -8.75 6.01 20.82
C LEU A 295 -8.52 5.14 19.57
N ALA A 296 -8.73 5.67 18.37
CA ALA A 296 -8.41 4.97 17.11
C ALA A 296 -6.92 4.58 17.04
N THR A 297 -6.04 5.50 17.45
CA THR A 297 -4.59 5.30 17.43
C THR A 297 -4.18 4.21 18.42
N LEU A 298 -4.77 4.20 19.63
CA LEU A 298 -4.57 3.13 20.61
C LEU A 298 -5.14 1.79 20.16
N LEU A 299 -6.27 1.79 19.46
CA LEU A 299 -6.88 0.58 18.91
C LEU A 299 -5.96 -0.08 17.87
N ILE A 300 -5.40 0.71 16.95
CA ILE A 300 -4.38 0.24 16.00
C ILE A 300 -3.15 -0.29 16.75
N TYR A 301 -2.66 0.43 17.76
CA TYR A 301 -1.54 -0.01 18.59
C TYR A 301 -1.80 -1.34 19.30
N GLY A 302 -3.00 -1.52 19.87
CA GLY A 302 -3.41 -2.75 20.56
C GLY A 302 -3.47 -3.95 19.62
N LEU A 303 -4.09 -3.77 18.45
CA LEU A 303 -4.14 -4.82 17.43
C LEU A 303 -2.76 -5.14 16.85
N TRP A 304 -1.90 -4.13 16.63
CA TRP A 304 -0.53 -4.33 16.16
C TRP A 304 0.34 -5.01 17.23
N ASN A 305 0.11 -4.69 18.51
CA ASN A 305 0.72 -5.39 19.65
C ASN A 305 0.36 -6.86 19.64
N LEU A 306 -0.93 -7.18 19.43
CA LEU A 306 -1.44 -8.55 19.37
C LEU A 306 -0.82 -9.33 18.21
N ARG A 307 -0.73 -8.69 17.03
CA ARG A 307 -0.04 -9.23 15.85
C ARG A 307 1.43 -9.54 16.17
N ASN A 308 2.16 -8.58 16.74
CA ASN A 308 3.57 -8.75 17.07
C ASN A 308 3.75 -9.85 18.13
N LEU A 309 2.91 -9.89 19.17
CA LEU A 309 2.96 -10.93 20.19
C LEU A 309 2.82 -12.33 19.57
N LEU A 310 1.79 -12.56 18.75
CA LEU A 310 1.59 -13.84 18.08
C LEU A 310 2.76 -14.21 17.15
N ARG A 311 3.20 -13.27 16.31
CA ARG A 311 4.27 -13.49 15.33
C ARG A 311 5.62 -13.78 16.00
N TYR A 312 6.02 -12.96 16.96
CA TYR A 312 7.35 -13.09 17.58
C TYR A 312 7.42 -14.29 18.51
N THR A 313 6.33 -14.65 19.20
CA THR A 313 6.26 -15.90 19.97
C THR A 313 6.40 -17.12 19.06
N GLU A 314 5.75 -17.11 17.90
CA GLU A 314 5.88 -18.18 16.92
C GLU A 314 7.30 -18.30 16.37
N GLU A 315 7.91 -17.18 15.95
CA GLU A 315 9.29 -17.17 15.42
C GLU A 315 10.31 -17.62 16.48
N GLU A 316 10.12 -17.22 17.74
CA GLU A 316 11.03 -17.55 18.84
C GLU A 316 10.99 -19.04 19.23
N ILE A 317 9.81 -19.66 19.19
CA ILE A 317 9.60 -21.04 19.67
C ILE A 317 9.67 -22.07 18.54
N LEU A 318 9.11 -21.76 17.37
CA LEU A 318 9.11 -22.65 16.22
C LEU A 318 10.35 -22.45 15.32
N GLY A 319 11.05 -21.31 15.46
CA GLY A 319 12.18 -20.92 14.59
C GLY A 319 11.75 -20.27 13.27
N GLU A 320 10.46 -20.31 12.94
CA GLU A 320 9.88 -19.77 11.72
C GLU A 320 8.47 -19.22 11.98
N VAL A 321 8.00 -18.36 11.07
CA VAL A 321 6.62 -17.84 11.10
C VAL A 321 5.81 -18.66 10.11
N ARG A 322 4.79 -19.40 10.56
CA ARG A 322 3.96 -20.19 9.64
C ARG A 322 3.16 -19.29 8.72
N HIS A 323 3.05 -19.73 7.47
CA HIS A 323 2.13 -19.14 6.52
C HIS A 323 0.69 -19.26 7.01
N THR A 324 -0.11 -18.27 6.65
CA THR A 324 -1.53 -18.26 6.93
C THR A 324 -2.30 -18.25 5.62
N PHE A 325 -3.56 -18.67 5.65
CA PHE A 325 -4.43 -18.61 4.46
C PHE A 325 -4.40 -17.22 3.78
N VAL A 326 -4.47 -16.13 4.54
CA VAL A 326 -4.39 -14.77 3.97
C VAL A 326 -3.03 -14.50 3.34
N SER A 327 -1.95 -14.92 3.99
CA SER A 327 -0.61 -14.77 3.43
C SER A 327 -0.48 -15.50 2.09
N ASP A 328 -1.04 -16.70 1.99
CA ASP A 328 -1.04 -17.49 0.76
C ASP A 328 -1.94 -16.87 -0.32
N VAL A 329 -3.11 -16.31 0.04
CA VAL A 329 -3.97 -15.57 -0.89
C VAL A 329 -3.29 -14.29 -1.41
N LEU A 330 -2.64 -13.52 -0.54
CA LEU A 330 -1.89 -12.32 -0.93
C LEU A 330 -0.69 -12.66 -1.83
N GLU A 331 -0.09 -13.84 -1.64
CA GLU A 331 0.98 -14.35 -2.49
C GLU A 331 0.48 -14.67 -3.91
N ILE A 332 -0.59 -15.46 -4.05
CA ILE A 332 -1.09 -15.90 -5.37
C ILE A 332 -1.82 -14.80 -6.15
N THR A 333 -2.44 -13.84 -5.46
CA THR A 333 -2.99 -12.63 -6.10
C THR A 333 -1.90 -11.69 -6.59
N LYS A 334 -0.63 -11.94 -6.23
CA LYS A 334 0.55 -11.14 -6.60
C LYS A 334 0.36 -9.65 -6.31
N LEU A 335 -0.41 -9.28 -5.27
CA LEU A 335 -0.81 -7.89 -5.01
C LEU A 335 0.40 -6.94 -4.90
N ARG A 336 1.51 -7.40 -4.31
CA ARG A 336 2.76 -6.62 -4.21
C ARG A 336 3.37 -6.30 -5.58
N LEU A 337 3.32 -7.24 -6.53
CA LEU A 337 3.79 -7.03 -7.89
C LEU A 337 2.77 -6.23 -8.71
N GLY A 338 1.48 -6.38 -8.40
CA GLY A 338 0.37 -5.66 -9.02
C GLY A 338 0.30 -4.18 -8.67
N ILE A 339 1.05 -3.67 -7.67
CA ILE A 339 1.05 -2.25 -7.29
C ILE A 339 1.36 -1.36 -8.51
N LEU A 340 2.36 -1.72 -9.32
CA LEU A 340 2.71 -0.93 -10.51
C LEU A 340 1.54 -0.92 -11.53
N VAL A 341 0.83 -2.03 -11.67
CA VAL A 341 -0.37 -2.11 -12.53
C VAL A 341 -1.45 -1.16 -12.01
N VAL A 342 -1.74 -1.18 -10.71
CA VAL A 342 -2.72 -0.26 -10.10
C VAL A 342 -2.31 1.20 -10.27
N ILE A 343 -1.01 1.52 -10.12
CA ILE A 343 -0.46 2.86 -10.39
C ILE A 343 -0.72 3.25 -11.84
N THR A 344 -0.48 2.37 -12.81
CA THR A 344 -0.70 2.71 -14.23
C THR A 344 -2.19 2.93 -14.55
N ILE A 345 -3.11 2.20 -13.90
CA ILE A 345 -4.55 2.48 -14.00
C ILE A 345 -4.85 3.86 -13.42
N ALA A 346 -4.32 4.18 -12.24
CA ALA A 346 -4.50 5.48 -11.61
C ALA A 346 -3.97 6.61 -12.50
N VAL A 347 -2.81 6.42 -13.14
CA VAL A 347 -2.25 7.40 -14.09
C VAL A 347 -3.24 7.69 -15.22
N GLY A 348 -3.80 6.65 -15.85
CA GLY A 348 -4.79 6.84 -16.90
C GLY A 348 -6.02 7.60 -16.42
N LEU A 349 -6.49 7.29 -15.20
CA LEU A 349 -7.63 7.95 -14.58
C LEU A 349 -7.37 9.43 -14.29
N PHE A 350 -6.18 9.78 -13.80
CA PHE A 350 -5.82 11.18 -13.49
C PHE A 350 -5.41 11.99 -14.71
N ALA A 351 -4.89 11.35 -15.76
CA ALA A 351 -4.59 12.02 -17.02
C ALA A 351 -5.86 12.32 -17.82
N ALA A 352 -6.89 11.48 -17.75
CA ALA A 352 -8.07 11.67 -18.58
C ALA A 352 -8.74 13.05 -18.42
N PRO A 353 -9.13 13.71 -19.53
CA PRO A 353 -9.82 14.99 -19.47
C PRO A 353 -11.23 14.79 -18.91
N GLY A 354 -11.48 15.33 -17.72
CA GLY A 354 -12.78 15.26 -17.06
C GLY A 354 -12.68 15.19 -15.54
N GLY A 355 -13.82 15.29 -14.88
CA GLY A 355 -13.94 15.10 -13.44
C GLY A 355 -14.56 13.76 -13.11
N ILE A 356 -13.98 13.04 -12.14
CA ILE A 356 -14.59 11.85 -11.55
C ILE A 356 -14.71 12.04 -10.04
N ASN A 357 -15.86 11.67 -9.48
CA ASN A 357 -16.04 11.67 -8.02
C ASN A 357 -15.08 10.65 -7.40
N PHE A 358 -14.46 11.02 -6.28
CA PHE A 358 -13.54 10.18 -5.51
C PHE A 358 -14.06 8.74 -5.28
N PHE A 359 -15.33 8.55 -4.93
CA PHE A 359 -15.88 7.21 -4.70
C PHE A 359 -16.00 6.39 -5.97
N SER A 360 -16.40 7.01 -7.08
CA SER A 360 -16.46 6.36 -8.39
C SER A 360 -15.05 5.95 -8.84
N ALA A 361 -14.06 6.83 -8.68
CA ALA A 361 -12.66 6.53 -8.99
C ALA A 361 -12.11 5.39 -8.12
N LEU A 362 -12.37 5.44 -6.81
CA LEU A 362 -11.95 4.41 -5.86
C LEU A 362 -12.60 3.06 -6.19
N PHE A 363 -13.90 3.05 -6.46
CA PHE A 363 -14.63 1.83 -6.81
C PHE A 363 -14.13 1.25 -8.13
N ALA A 364 -13.91 2.09 -9.15
CA ALA A 364 -13.32 1.68 -10.42
C ALA A 364 -11.93 1.03 -10.22
N LEU A 365 -11.05 1.66 -9.43
CA LEU A 365 -9.73 1.11 -9.09
C LEU A 365 -9.83 -0.24 -8.38
N ILE A 366 -10.74 -0.39 -7.41
CA ILE A 366 -10.95 -1.66 -6.69
C ILE A 366 -11.39 -2.74 -7.66
N LEU A 367 -12.38 -2.48 -8.50
CA LEU A 367 -12.91 -3.46 -9.45
C LEU A 367 -11.86 -3.89 -10.48
N MET A 368 -11.12 -2.95 -11.07
CA MET A 368 -10.05 -3.28 -12.00
C MET A 368 -8.92 -4.05 -11.30
N THR A 369 -8.59 -3.70 -10.05
CA THR A 369 -7.64 -4.46 -9.24
C THR A 369 -8.13 -5.88 -8.96
N MET A 370 -9.43 -6.09 -8.73
CA MET A 370 -10.01 -7.42 -8.58
C MET A 370 -9.82 -8.26 -9.84
N VAL A 371 -10.02 -7.70 -11.04
CA VAL A 371 -9.75 -8.40 -12.31
C VAL A 371 -8.27 -8.79 -12.42
N VAL A 372 -7.36 -7.87 -12.09
CA VAL A 372 -5.91 -8.14 -12.09
C VAL A 372 -5.57 -9.26 -11.10
N CYS A 373 -6.03 -9.18 -9.85
CA CYS A 373 -5.80 -10.19 -8.82
C CYS A 373 -6.41 -11.56 -9.16
N GLY A 374 -7.60 -11.58 -9.78
CA GLY A 374 -8.21 -12.81 -10.25
C GLY A 374 -7.39 -13.45 -11.38
N SER A 375 -6.94 -12.64 -12.33
CA SER A 375 -6.11 -13.09 -13.46
C SER A 375 -4.74 -13.60 -13.00
N THR A 376 -4.08 -12.93 -12.06
CA THR A 376 -2.81 -13.42 -11.50
C THR A 376 -2.98 -14.70 -10.69
N THR A 377 -4.10 -14.85 -9.98
CA THR A 377 -4.43 -16.07 -9.23
C THR A 377 -4.63 -17.26 -10.17
N LEU A 378 -5.41 -17.09 -11.23
CA LEU A 378 -5.63 -18.12 -12.24
C LEU A 378 -4.34 -18.45 -13.01
N ASN A 379 -3.50 -17.45 -13.30
CA ASN A 379 -2.17 -17.69 -13.85
C ASN A 379 -1.29 -18.54 -12.91
N CYS A 380 -1.28 -18.28 -11.59
CA CYS A 380 -0.58 -19.13 -10.63
C CYS A 380 -1.15 -20.56 -10.61
N TYR A 381 -2.45 -20.72 -10.79
CA TYR A 381 -3.08 -22.03 -10.90
C TYR A 381 -2.63 -22.79 -12.15
N ILE A 382 -2.57 -22.14 -13.31
CA ILE A 382 -2.12 -22.73 -14.58
C ILE A 382 -0.64 -23.10 -14.51
N GLU A 383 0.20 -22.25 -13.92
CA GLU A 383 1.66 -22.43 -13.88
C GLU A 383 2.16 -23.28 -12.72
N ARG A 384 1.29 -23.78 -11.82
CA ARG A 384 1.69 -24.43 -10.56
C ARG A 384 2.73 -25.55 -10.72
N ASP A 385 2.63 -26.33 -11.79
CA ASP A 385 3.50 -27.50 -12.03
C ASP A 385 4.87 -27.05 -12.55
N VAL A 386 4.91 -26.00 -13.38
CA VAL A 386 6.16 -25.36 -13.85
C VAL A 386 6.84 -24.59 -12.71
N ASP A 387 6.06 -23.85 -11.93
CA ASP A 387 6.54 -23.09 -10.78
C ASP A 387 7.19 -24.01 -9.72
N ALA A 388 6.85 -25.30 -9.67
CA ALA A 388 7.47 -26.28 -8.77
C ALA A 388 8.93 -26.62 -9.14
N LEU A 389 9.30 -26.42 -10.41
CA LEU A 389 10.63 -26.74 -10.94
C LEU A 389 11.65 -25.61 -10.76
N MET A 390 11.17 -24.39 -10.47
CA MET A 390 11.98 -23.18 -10.37
C MET A 390 12.28 -22.80 -8.93
N GLU A 391 13.54 -22.46 -8.62
CA GLU A 391 14.02 -22.22 -7.24
C GLU A 391 13.25 -21.07 -6.57
N ARG A 392 12.97 -20.02 -7.34
CA ARG A 392 12.26 -18.82 -6.87
C ARG A 392 10.80 -19.08 -6.51
N THR A 393 10.15 -20.07 -7.13
CA THR A 393 8.69 -20.22 -7.09
C THR A 393 8.22 -21.52 -6.46
N ARG A 394 9.10 -22.52 -6.31
CA ARG A 394 8.77 -23.83 -5.72
C ARG A 394 8.17 -23.76 -4.31
N ASN A 395 8.49 -22.70 -3.56
CA ASN A 395 7.99 -22.48 -2.20
C ASN A 395 6.69 -21.66 -2.14
N ARG A 396 6.07 -21.32 -3.28
CA ARG A 396 4.77 -20.62 -3.31
C ARG A 396 3.63 -21.50 -2.82
N ALA A 397 2.51 -20.89 -2.43
CA ALA A 397 1.37 -21.59 -1.85
C ALA A 397 0.85 -22.79 -2.66
N LEU A 398 0.75 -22.68 -3.98
CA LEU A 398 0.26 -23.76 -4.86
C LEU A 398 1.31 -24.85 -5.13
N PRO A 399 2.53 -24.54 -5.62
CA PRO A 399 3.57 -25.55 -5.87
C PRO A 399 3.99 -26.34 -4.63
N SER A 400 3.99 -25.71 -3.45
CA SER A 400 4.36 -26.36 -2.19
C SER A 400 3.22 -27.13 -1.52
N GLY A 401 2.01 -27.12 -2.11
CA GLY A 401 0.84 -27.82 -1.58
C GLY A 401 0.17 -27.17 -0.36
N ARG A 402 0.59 -25.97 0.07
CA ARG A 402 -0.07 -25.24 1.18
C ARG A 402 -1.51 -24.84 0.88
N MET A 403 -1.84 -24.63 -0.39
CA MET A 403 -3.19 -24.32 -0.84
C MET A 403 -3.68 -25.35 -1.86
N LYS A 404 -4.94 -25.80 -1.71
CA LYS A 404 -5.60 -26.67 -2.69
C LYS A 404 -5.82 -25.90 -4.01
N PRO A 405 -5.54 -26.50 -5.19
CA PRO A 405 -5.74 -25.83 -6.48
C PRO A 405 -7.17 -25.34 -6.72
N ALA A 406 -8.17 -26.10 -6.26
CA ALA A 406 -9.59 -25.71 -6.34
C ALA A 406 -9.88 -24.38 -5.62
N THR A 407 -9.19 -24.10 -4.51
CA THR A 407 -9.34 -22.83 -3.78
C THR A 407 -8.86 -21.65 -4.61
N ALA A 408 -7.74 -21.79 -5.33
CA ALA A 408 -7.25 -20.76 -6.23
C ALA A 408 -8.21 -20.51 -7.41
N LEU A 409 -8.84 -21.57 -7.96
CA LEU A 409 -9.87 -21.43 -9.00
C LEU A 409 -11.06 -20.61 -8.52
N VAL A 410 -11.61 -20.95 -7.34
CA VAL A 410 -12.77 -20.25 -6.77
C VAL A 410 -12.45 -18.78 -6.52
N ILE A 411 -11.27 -18.48 -5.96
CA ILE A 411 -10.84 -17.09 -5.73
C ILE A 411 -10.66 -16.35 -7.06
N GLY A 412 -9.94 -16.96 -8.00
CA GLY A 412 -9.59 -16.35 -9.28
C GLY A 412 -10.83 -16.00 -10.12
N TYR A 413 -11.70 -16.99 -10.36
CA TYR A 413 -12.96 -16.77 -11.08
C TYR A 413 -13.93 -15.91 -10.29
N GLY A 414 -14.03 -16.09 -8.97
CA GLY A 414 -14.90 -15.28 -8.12
C GLY A 414 -14.58 -13.79 -8.23
N LEU A 415 -13.30 -13.40 -8.19
CA LEU A 415 -12.88 -12.01 -8.35
C LEU A 415 -13.25 -11.43 -9.72
N ILE A 416 -13.02 -12.18 -10.82
CA ILE A 416 -13.32 -11.71 -12.18
C ILE A 416 -14.84 -11.64 -12.43
N CYS A 417 -15.57 -12.71 -12.09
CA CYS A 417 -17.02 -12.79 -12.33
C CYS A 417 -17.82 -11.78 -11.51
N VAL A 418 -17.34 -11.39 -10.32
CA VAL A 418 -17.94 -10.29 -9.55
C VAL A 418 -17.53 -8.93 -10.12
N ALA A 419 -16.25 -8.75 -10.48
CA ALA A 419 -15.77 -7.44 -10.91
C ALA A 419 -16.35 -7.00 -12.26
N LEU A 420 -16.38 -7.86 -13.29
CA LEU A 420 -16.76 -7.44 -14.64
C LEU A 420 -18.19 -6.85 -14.73
N PRO A 421 -19.25 -7.47 -14.18
CA PRO A 421 -20.59 -6.87 -14.19
C PRO A 421 -20.63 -5.54 -13.42
N LEU A 422 -19.91 -5.43 -12.31
CA LEU A 422 -19.83 -4.20 -11.54
C LEU A 422 -19.08 -3.09 -12.29
N ILE A 423 -18.09 -3.42 -13.13
CA ILE A 423 -17.43 -2.42 -13.99
C ILE A 423 -18.43 -1.86 -15.01
N VAL A 424 -19.33 -2.68 -15.56
CA VAL A 424 -20.39 -2.17 -16.46
C VAL A 424 -21.31 -1.19 -15.72
N ILE A 425 -21.77 -1.57 -14.53
CA ILE A 425 -22.77 -0.81 -13.76
C ILE A 425 -22.20 0.51 -13.22
N PHE A 426 -20.98 0.48 -12.69
CA PHE A 426 -20.41 1.59 -11.94
C PHE A 426 -19.31 2.36 -12.69
N VAL A 427 -18.84 1.85 -13.83
CA VAL A 427 -17.80 2.49 -14.64
C VAL A 427 -18.30 2.72 -16.07
N ASN A 428 -18.22 1.72 -16.94
CA ASN A 428 -18.80 1.69 -18.30
C ASN A 428 -18.44 0.38 -19.04
N TRP A 429 -19.05 0.19 -20.22
CA TRP A 429 -18.80 -0.95 -21.10
C TRP A 429 -17.38 -1.02 -21.64
N THR A 430 -16.79 0.11 -22.06
CA THR A 430 -15.46 0.16 -22.67
C THR A 430 -14.39 -0.36 -21.71
N THR A 431 -14.38 0.12 -20.47
CA THR A 431 -13.46 -0.33 -19.42
C THR A 431 -13.64 -1.81 -19.10
N MET A 432 -14.88 -2.31 -19.08
CA MET A 432 -15.16 -3.73 -18.85
C MET A 432 -14.60 -4.61 -19.97
N ILE A 433 -14.85 -4.25 -21.23
CA ILE A 433 -14.36 -5.01 -22.39
C ILE A 433 -12.83 -5.05 -22.39
N LEU A 434 -12.18 -3.92 -22.12
CA LEU A 434 -10.71 -3.86 -21.97
C LEU A 434 -10.21 -4.77 -20.84
N SER A 435 -10.89 -4.77 -19.69
CA SER A 435 -10.57 -5.63 -18.55
C SER A 435 -10.68 -7.11 -18.91
N LEU A 436 -11.73 -7.49 -19.64
CA LEU A 436 -11.95 -8.86 -20.10
C LEU A 436 -10.89 -9.29 -21.12
N ILE A 437 -10.59 -8.44 -22.11
CA ILE A 437 -9.55 -8.70 -23.12
C ILE A 437 -8.19 -8.90 -22.43
N ALA A 438 -7.84 -8.03 -21.48
CA ALA A 438 -6.58 -8.15 -20.73
C ALA A 438 -6.51 -9.49 -19.98
N ALA A 439 -7.57 -9.87 -19.26
CA ALA A 439 -7.64 -11.13 -18.53
C ALA A 439 -7.53 -12.35 -19.46
N VAL A 440 -8.28 -12.36 -20.57
CA VAL A 440 -8.30 -13.47 -21.53
C VAL A 440 -6.96 -13.63 -22.23
N LEU A 441 -6.38 -12.53 -22.74
CA LEU A 441 -5.06 -12.58 -23.39
C LEU A 441 -3.98 -13.03 -22.41
N TYR A 442 -4.02 -12.56 -21.16
CA TYR A 442 -3.05 -12.97 -20.15
C TYR A 442 -3.13 -14.48 -19.82
N LEU A 443 -4.34 -15.00 -19.64
CA LEU A 443 -4.56 -16.39 -19.23
C LEU A 443 -4.46 -17.40 -20.37
N TYR A 444 -5.09 -17.12 -21.50
CA TYR A 444 -5.29 -18.10 -22.56
C TYR A 444 -4.36 -17.93 -23.76
N ALA A 445 -3.74 -16.74 -23.93
CA ALA A 445 -2.72 -16.54 -24.96
C ALA A 445 -1.31 -16.55 -24.34
N TYR A 446 -0.98 -15.54 -23.53
CA TYR A 446 0.35 -15.36 -22.97
C TYR A 446 0.83 -16.53 -22.12
N THR A 447 0.05 -16.93 -21.11
CA THR A 447 0.47 -17.97 -20.14
C THR A 447 0.89 -19.29 -20.82
N PRO A 448 0.08 -19.91 -21.69
CA PRO A 448 0.49 -21.14 -22.38
C PRO A 448 1.59 -20.91 -23.43
N MET A 449 1.64 -19.75 -24.05
CA MET A 449 2.61 -19.45 -25.11
C MET A 449 4.04 -19.35 -24.57
N LYS A 450 4.24 -18.98 -23.29
CA LYS A 450 5.56 -18.97 -22.63
C LYS A 450 6.32 -20.31 -22.72
N LEU A 451 5.61 -21.43 -22.77
CA LEU A 451 6.21 -22.77 -22.92
C LEU A 451 6.44 -23.14 -24.39
N LYS A 452 5.84 -22.40 -25.33
CA LYS A 452 5.80 -22.76 -26.76
C LYS A 452 6.69 -21.88 -27.62
N SER A 453 6.76 -20.57 -27.37
CA SER A 453 7.48 -19.59 -28.20
C SER A 453 7.96 -18.38 -27.41
N GLU A 454 9.11 -17.83 -27.79
CA GLU A 454 9.66 -16.56 -27.31
C GLU A 454 8.81 -15.34 -27.69
N LEU A 455 7.93 -15.47 -28.69
CA LEU A 455 6.97 -14.43 -29.06
C LEU A 455 5.93 -14.17 -27.96
N ALA A 456 5.85 -15.04 -26.93
CA ALA A 456 5.07 -14.81 -25.73
C ALA A 456 5.38 -13.47 -25.07
N LEU A 457 6.63 -12.96 -25.21
CA LEU A 457 7.00 -11.65 -24.68
C LEU A 457 6.12 -10.52 -25.26
N PHE A 458 5.93 -10.51 -26.58
CA PHE A 458 5.13 -9.47 -27.26
C PHE A 458 3.63 -9.64 -26.99
N VAL A 459 3.14 -10.88 -27.02
CA VAL A 459 1.74 -11.17 -26.70
C VAL A 459 1.42 -10.82 -25.25
N GLY A 460 2.35 -11.06 -24.32
CA GLY A 460 2.22 -10.71 -22.91
C GLY A 460 2.28 -9.20 -22.63
N ALA A 461 2.93 -8.43 -23.49
CA ALA A 461 2.98 -6.97 -23.36
C ALA A 461 1.61 -6.31 -23.67
N ILE A 462 0.75 -6.95 -24.47
CA ILE A 462 -0.59 -6.42 -24.77
C ILE A 462 -1.47 -6.29 -23.49
N PRO A 463 -1.77 -7.37 -22.75
CA PRO A 463 -2.56 -7.25 -21.52
C PRO A 463 -1.85 -6.40 -20.46
N GLY A 464 -0.52 -6.33 -20.49
CA GLY A 464 0.27 -5.47 -19.62
C GLY A 464 0.16 -3.98 -19.95
N ALA A 465 -0.25 -3.60 -21.16
CA ALA A 465 -0.36 -2.22 -21.63
C ALA A 465 -1.79 -1.65 -21.61
N ILE A 466 -2.80 -2.52 -21.45
CA ILE A 466 -4.20 -2.14 -21.27
C ILE A 466 -4.49 -1.35 -19.97
N PRO A 467 -3.83 -1.57 -18.82
CA PRO A 467 -4.14 -0.90 -17.56
C PRO A 467 -4.30 0.64 -17.59
N PRO A 468 -3.37 1.43 -18.14
CA PRO A 468 -3.58 2.88 -18.25
C PRO A 468 -4.75 3.25 -19.17
N VAL A 469 -5.07 2.44 -20.18
CA VAL A 469 -6.25 2.63 -21.05
C VAL A 469 -7.54 2.41 -20.27
N MET A 470 -7.57 1.41 -19.37
CA MET A 470 -8.71 1.19 -18.47
C MET A 470 -8.92 2.37 -17.53
N GLY A 471 -7.82 2.95 -17.03
CA GLY A 471 -7.84 4.19 -16.26
C GLY A 471 -8.43 5.35 -17.06
N TRP A 472 -7.96 5.57 -18.29
CA TRP A 472 -8.43 6.65 -19.15
C TRP A 472 -9.92 6.54 -19.47
N THR A 473 -10.34 5.36 -19.90
CA THR A 473 -11.73 5.06 -20.29
C THR A 473 -12.69 5.09 -19.10
N THR A 474 -12.21 5.00 -17.87
CA THR A 474 -13.02 5.20 -16.65
C THR A 474 -13.62 6.62 -16.61
N VAL A 475 -12.91 7.62 -17.13
CA VAL A 475 -13.37 9.02 -17.14
C VAL A 475 -13.98 9.39 -18.49
N THR A 476 -13.34 9.01 -19.60
CA THR A 476 -13.76 9.47 -20.94
C THR A 476 -14.79 8.57 -21.62
N GLY A 477 -14.90 7.30 -21.19
CA GLY A 477 -15.74 6.27 -21.81
C GLY A 477 -15.28 5.79 -23.20
N LYS A 478 -14.21 6.36 -23.77
CA LYS A 478 -13.77 6.12 -25.16
C LYS A 478 -12.26 5.92 -25.29
N ILE A 479 -11.87 5.22 -26.35
CA ILE A 479 -10.46 5.03 -26.73
C ILE A 479 -10.12 6.10 -27.77
N ASP A 480 -9.43 7.15 -27.35
CA ASP A 480 -8.96 8.25 -28.22
C ASP A 480 -7.44 8.18 -28.43
N ALA A 481 -6.86 9.20 -29.07
CA ALA A 481 -5.43 9.25 -29.38
C ALA A 481 -4.55 9.12 -28.13
N MET A 482 -4.91 9.76 -27.01
CA MET A 482 -4.12 9.67 -25.78
C MET A 482 -4.23 8.31 -25.12
N ALA A 483 -5.39 7.66 -25.18
CA ALA A 483 -5.54 6.27 -24.74
C ALA A 483 -4.59 5.32 -25.50
N ILE A 484 -4.45 5.51 -26.82
CA ILE A 484 -3.54 4.73 -27.68
C ILE A 484 -2.06 5.06 -27.37
N ILE A 485 -1.73 6.32 -27.11
CA ILE A 485 -0.38 6.73 -26.72
C ILE A 485 0.00 6.10 -25.37
N LEU A 486 -0.88 6.13 -24.38
CA LEU A 486 -0.66 5.49 -23.08
C LEU A 486 -0.44 3.98 -23.23
N PHE A 487 -1.26 3.30 -24.05
CA PHE A 487 -1.05 1.91 -24.40
C PHE A 487 0.34 1.68 -25.02
N SER A 488 0.71 2.51 -26.00
CA SER A 488 1.96 2.36 -26.75
C SER A 488 3.19 2.55 -25.86
N ILE A 489 3.18 3.56 -24.98
CA ILE A 489 4.26 3.80 -24.02
C ILE A 489 4.44 2.57 -23.12
N LEU A 490 3.36 2.04 -22.54
CA LEU A 490 3.46 0.87 -21.66
C LEU A 490 3.87 -0.40 -22.40
N PHE A 491 3.32 -0.64 -23.59
CA PHE A 491 3.63 -1.80 -24.43
C PHE A 491 5.12 -1.81 -24.80
N ILE A 492 5.64 -0.68 -25.29
CA ILE A 492 7.02 -0.58 -25.74
C ILE A 492 7.97 -0.63 -24.54
N TRP A 493 7.64 0.04 -23.42
CA TRP A 493 8.47 -0.01 -22.21
C TRP A 493 8.65 -1.42 -21.66
N GLN A 494 7.61 -2.25 -21.76
CA GLN A 494 7.64 -3.63 -21.28
C GLN A 494 8.67 -4.49 -22.01
N ILE A 495 8.93 -4.25 -23.30
CA ILE A 495 9.81 -5.09 -24.11
C ILE A 495 11.27 -5.08 -23.60
N PRO A 496 11.97 -3.93 -23.53
CA PRO A 496 13.34 -3.90 -23.03
C PRO A 496 13.40 -4.22 -21.53
N HIS A 497 12.36 -3.89 -20.76
CA HIS A 497 12.21 -4.30 -19.36
C HIS A 497 12.20 -5.83 -19.22
N PHE A 498 11.38 -6.53 -20.01
CA PHE A 498 11.25 -7.98 -19.98
C PHE A 498 12.47 -8.71 -20.55
N LEU A 499 13.13 -8.13 -21.54
CA LEU A 499 14.41 -8.66 -22.05
C LEU A 499 15.51 -8.58 -20.98
N ALA A 500 15.61 -7.45 -20.25
CA ALA A 500 16.58 -7.31 -19.17
C ALA A 500 16.35 -8.36 -18.06
N ILE A 501 15.11 -8.63 -17.68
CA ILE A 501 14.79 -9.69 -16.71
C ILE A 501 15.06 -11.10 -17.23
N ALA A 502 14.79 -11.36 -18.50
CA ALA A 502 15.09 -12.64 -19.11
C ALA A 502 16.61 -12.93 -19.14
N ILE A 503 17.47 -11.91 -19.28
CA ILE A 503 18.92 -12.08 -19.21
C ILE A 503 19.34 -12.55 -17.82
N TYR A 504 18.91 -11.82 -16.76
CA TYR A 504 19.39 -12.09 -15.40
C TYR A 504 18.74 -13.32 -14.73
N TYR A 505 17.59 -13.78 -15.21
CA TYR A 505 16.91 -15.03 -14.76
C TYR A 505 16.99 -16.18 -15.77
N SER A 506 17.83 -16.07 -16.80
CA SER A 506 18.01 -17.09 -17.86
C SER A 506 18.09 -18.52 -17.32
N LYS A 507 18.94 -18.77 -16.33
CA LYS A 507 19.12 -20.12 -15.71
C LYS A 507 17.87 -20.66 -15.02
N ASP A 508 17.11 -19.79 -14.32
CA ASP A 508 15.87 -20.19 -13.63
C ASP A 508 14.78 -20.52 -14.67
N TYR A 509 14.72 -19.77 -15.78
CA TYR A 509 13.81 -20.05 -16.88
C TYR A 509 14.12 -21.36 -17.60
N ASP A 510 15.39 -21.71 -17.76
CA ASP A 510 15.79 -23.00 -18.32
C ASP A 510 15.33 -24.17 -17.44
N ALA A 511 15.43 -24.04 -16.11
CA ALA A 511 14.96 -25.07 -15.18
C ALA A 511 13.45 -25.34 -15.31
N GLY A 512 12.65 -24.30 -15.59
CA GLY A 512 11.22 -24.41 -15.86
C GLY A 512 10.85 -24.75 -17.31
N SER A 513 11.83 -24.99 -18.20
CA SER A 513 11.61 -25.14 -19.65
C SER A 513 10.84 -23.98 -20.30
N ILE A 514 10.95 -22.78 -19.74
CA ILE A 514 10.31 -21.57 -20.26
C ILE A 514 11.14 -21.05 -21.43
N LYS A 515 10.51 -20.91 -22.61
CA LYS A 515 11.19 -20.47 -23.82
C LYS A 515 11.32 -18.94 -23.85
N VAL A 516 12.27 -18.41 -23.10
CA VAL A 516 12.57 -16.98 -23.07
C VAL A 516 13.53 -16.57 -24.20
N TYR A 517 13.36 -15.33 -24.66
CA TYR A 517 14.09 -14.75 -25.79
C TYR A 517 15.62 -14.90 -25.73
N PRO A 518 16.30 -14.62 -24.59
CA PRO A 518 17.76 -14.71 -24.50
C PRO A 518 18.29 -16.15 -24.58
N ASN A 519 17.57 -17.13 -24.03
CA ASN A 519 18.01 -18.53 -24.01
C ASN A 519 17.93 -19.19 -25.40
N LYS A 520 17.12 -18.62 -26.30
CA LYS A 520 16.99 -19.08 -27.69
C LYS A 520 17.85 -18.29 -28.68
N THR A 521 18.03 -16.99 -28.47
CA THR A 521 18.62 -16.09 -29.47
C THR A 521 19.95 -15.48 -29.05
N GLY A 522 20.38 -15.70 -27.80
CA GLY A 522 21.64 -15.20 -27.25
C GLY A 522 21.56 -13.80 -26.63
N PHE A 523 22.53 -13.49 -25.77
CA PHE A 523 22.61 -12.20 -25.08
C PHE A 523 22.94 -11.04 -26.02
N ALA A 524 23.68 -11.26 -27.10
CA ALA A 524 24.02 -10.21 -28.07
C ALA A 524 22.76 -9.63 -28.75
N LYS A 525 21.85 -10.50 -29.22
CA LYS A 525 20.57 -10.07 -29.80
C LYS A 525 19.70 -9.36 -28.77
N SER A 526 19.64 -9.88 -27.54
CA SER A 526 18.88 -9.27 -26.44
C SER A 526 19.39 -7.86 -26.11
N LYS A 527 20.71 -7.63 -26.08
CA LYS A 527 21.31 -6.29 -25.91
C LYS A 527 20.89 -5.34 -27.04
N ARG A 528 20.95 -5.82 -28.29
CA ARG A 528 20.53 -5.05 -29.46
C ARG A 528 19.06 -4.66 -29.40
N ASP A 529 18.19 -5.62 -29.09
CA ASP A 529 16.75 -5.38 -29.06
C ASP A 529 16.39 -4.46 -27.87
N ILE A 530 17.06 -4.59 -26.70
CA ILE A 530 16.93 -3.62 -25.59
C ILE A 530 17.26 -2.21 -26.08
N PHE A 531 18.38 -2.01 -26.78
CA PHE A 531 18.77 -0.70 -27.31
C PHE A 531 17.73 -0.15 -28.31
N ILE A 532 17.31 -0.95 -29.28
CA ILE A 532 16.33 -0.53 -30.30
C ILE A 532 15.01 -0.13 -29.64
N TYR A 533 14.44 -0.98 -28.78
CA TYR A 533 13.17 -0.68 -28.13
C TYR A 533 13.29 0.46 -27.10
N THR A 534 14.47 0.73 -26.56
CA THR A 534 14.72 1.94 -25.74
C THR A 534 14.58 3.21 -26.60
N ILE A 535 15.15 3.23 -27.81
CA ILE A 535 14.99 4.37 -28.72
C ILE A 535 13.52 4.55 -29.09
N VAL A 536 12.84 3.46 -29.47
CA VAL A 536 11.42 3.51 -29.83
C VAL A 536 10.56 3.98 -28.65
N LEU A 537 10.89 3.57 -27.42
CA LEU A 537 10.22 4.05 -26.21
C LEU A 537 10.39 5.56 -26.05
N VAL A 538 11.61 6.08 -26.20
CA VAL A 538 11.87 7.52 -26.07
C VAL A 538 11.06 8.30 -27.11
N LEU A 539 11.08 7.88 -28.36
CA LEU A 539 10.28 8.52 -29.42
C LEU A 539 8.78 8.50 -29.10
N THR A 540 8.27 7.35 -28.62
CA THR A 540 6.86 7.21 -28.24
C THR A 540 6.51 8.08 -27.04
N SER A 541 7.43 8.25 -26.08
CA SER A 541 7.21 9.10 -24.91
C SER A 541 7.14 10.59 -25.24
N LEU A 542 7.57 11.03 -26.44
CA LEU A 542 7.41 12.43 -26.86
C LEU A 542 6.00 12.71 -27.41
N ALA A 543 5.24 11.67 -27.77
CA ALA A 543 3.93 11.81 -28.40
C ALA A 543 2.92 12.69 -27.63
N PRO A 544 2.81 12.62 -26.27
CA PRO A 544 1.92 13.51 -25.54
C PRO A 544 2.19 15.00 -25.75
N TYR A 545 3.47 15.40 -25.86
CA TYR A 545 3.82 16.79 -26.17
C TYR A 545 3.52 17.12 -27.64
N LEU A 546 3.86 16.22 -28.56
CA LEU A 546 3.70 16.44 -30.01
C LEU A 546 2.24 16.64 -30.42
N ILE A 547 1.28 16.00 -29.74
CA ILE A 547 -0.14 16.19 -30.01
C ILE A 547 -0.75 17.37 -29.23
N GLY A 548 0.07 18.15 -28.53
CA GLY A 548 -0.37 19.32 -27.75
C GLY A 548 -1.06 19.00 -26.42
N TYR A 549 -0.94 17.76 -25.93
CA TYR A 549 -1.59 17.35 -24.69
C TYR A 549 -0.74 17.67 -23.45
N ALA A 550 0.59 17.63 -23.54
CA ALA A 550 1.49 17.90 -22.42
C ALA A 550 2.35 19.15 -22.66
N SER A 551 2.70 19.85 -21.58
CA SER A 551 3.52 21.08 -21.63
C SER A 551 5.03 20.82 -21.79
N LEU A 552 5.82 21.89 -21.93
CA LEU A 552 7.29 21.83 -22.00
C LEU A 552 7.93 21.15 -20.77
N GLY A 553 7.30 21.22 -19.59
CA GLY A 553 7.77 20.52 -18.39
C GLY A 553 7.81 19.00 -18.57
N TYR A 554 6.78 18.43 -19.22
CA TYR A 554 6.74 17.03 -19.58
C TYR A 554 7.84 16.69 -20.60
N LEU A 555 7.95 17.48 -21.67
CA LEU A 555 8.94 17.27 -22.73
C LEU A 555 10.36 17.19 -22.16
N ASN A 556 10.74 18.17 -21.33
CA ASN A 556 12.06 18.20 -20.71
C ASN A 556 12.30 16.96 -19.84
N THR A 557 11.29 16.55 -19.06
CA THR A 557 11.38 15.34 -18.23
C THR A 557 11.55 14.09 -19.10
N ALA A 558 10.75 13.94 -20.16
CA ALA A 558 10.80 12.80 -21.07
C ALA A 558 12.15 12.70 -21.80
N LEU A 559 12.70 13.83 -22.24
CA LEU A 559 14.02 13.89 -22.89
C LEU A 559 15.16 13.53 -21.92
N VAL A 560 15.20 14.13 -20.72
CA VAL A 560 16.24 13.83 -19.74
C VAL A 560 16.22 12.35 -19.34
N LEU A 561 15.04 11.84 -18.99
CA LEU A 561 14.89 10.42 -18.66
C LEU A 561 15.24 9.54 -19.85
N GLY A 562 14.78 9.88 -21.05
CA GLY A 562 15.01 9.11 -22.27
C GLY A 562 16.49 9.02 -22.65
N ILE A 563 17.22 10.14 -22.59
CA ILE A 563 18.67 10.19 -22.85
C ILE A 563 19.42 9.31 -21.86
N LEU A 564 19.14 9.45 -20.55
CA LEU A 564 19.76 8.61 -19.52
C LEU A 564 19.52 7.12 -19.78
N PHE A 565 18.32 6.78 -20.24
CA PHE A 565 17.93 5.40 -20.51
C PHE A 565 18.60 4.85 -21.78
N ILE A 566 18.72 5.66 -22.83
CA ILE A 566 19.50 5.32 -24.04
C ILE A 566 20.97 5.10 -23.67
N VAL A 567 21.59 6.01 -22.91
CA VAL A 567 22.97 5.84 -22.44
C VAL A 567 23.13 4.52 -21.69
N LEU A 568 22.22 4.21 -20.76
CA LEU A 568 22.26 2.95 -20.02
C LEU A 568 22.13 1.73 -20.94
N SER A 569 21.31 1.80 -21.99
CA SER A 569 21.20 0.71 -22.98
C SER A 569 22.49 0.53 -23.81
N ILE A 570 23.16 1.62 -24.19
CA ILE A 570 24.44 1.61 -24.92
C ILE A 570 25.54 0.95 -24.08
N LEU A 571 25.57 1.26 -22.77
CA LEU A 571 26.56 0.69 -21.84
C LEU A 571 26.55 -0.84 -21.80
N GLY A 572 25.45 -1.48 -22.20
CA GLY A 572 25.34 -2.94 -22.29
C GLY A 572 26.23 -3.54 -23.38
N PHE A 573 26.46 -2.85 -24.49
CA PHE A 573 27.30 -3.35 -25.58
C PHE A 573 28.75 -3.53 -25.16
N PHE A 574 29.25 -2.69 -24.24
CA PHE A 574 30.59 -2.76 -23.68
C PHE A 574 30.76 -3.81 -22.56
N LYS A 575 29.75 -4.66 -22.31
CA LYS A 575 29.82 -5.76 -21.35
C LYS A 575 30.02 -7.08 -22.09
N GLU A 576 31.15 -7.71 -21.82
CA GLU A 576 31.58 -8.93 -22.53
C GLU A 576 31.45 -10.19 -21.67
N SER A 577 31.77 -10.11 -20.37
CA SER A 577 31.63 -11.29 -19.49
C SER A 577 30.20 -11.47 -18.98
N ASP A 578 29.77 -12.72 -18.78
CA ASP A 578 28.43 -13.06 -18.28
C ASP A 578 28.09 -12.33 -16.97
N LEU A 579 29.07 -12.20 -16.06
CA LEU A 579 28.88 -11.50 -14.80
C LEU A 579 28.65 -10.00 -14.99
N GLN A 580 29.32 -9.37 -15.97
CA GLN A 580 29.11 -7.97 -16.30
C GLN A 580 27.75 -7.76 -16.96
N VAL A 581 27.35 -8.66 -17.85
CA VAL A 581 26.05 -8.63 -18.53
C VAL A 581 24.90 -8.78 -17.53
N ASP A 582 24.98 -9.73 -16.59
CA ASP A 582 23.99 -9.90 -15.52
C ASP A 582 23.85 -8.63 -14.65
N ARG A 583 24.97 -8.05 -14.21
CA ARG A 583 24.96 -6.80 -13.42
C ARG A 583 24.32 -5.64 -14.18
N TRP A 584 24.68 -5.46 -15.46
CA TRP A 584 24.09 -4.42 -16.29
C TRP A 584 22.59 -4.65 -16.51
N ALA A 585 22.16 -5.88 -16.79
CA ALA A 585 20.75 -6.20 -16.98
C ALA A 585 19.93 -5.92 -15.71
N ARG A 586 20.46 -6.22 -14.52
CA ARG A 586 19.85 -5.85 -13.24
C ARG A 586 19.76 -4.33 -13.06
N GLN A 587 20.81 -3.59 -13.41
CA GLN A 587 20.81 -2.12 -13.35
C GLN A 587 19.77 -1.52 -14.31
N TYR A 588 19.72 -1.99 -15.55
CA TYR A 588 18.73 -1.58 -16.55
C TYR A 588 17.31 -1.88 -16.08
N PHE A 589 17.07 -3.09 -15.58
CA PHE A 589 15.79 -3.48 -15.00
C PHE A 589 15.37 -2.57 -13.83
N LEU A 590 16.27 -2.27 -12.89
CA LEU A 590 15.97 -1.36 -11.79
C LEU A 590 15.71 0.08 -12.27
N ALA A 591 16.51 0.57 -13.22
CA ALA A 591 16.31 1.88 -13.83
C ALA A 591 14.95 1.98 -14.54
N SER A 592 14.52 0.92 -15.22
CA SER A 592 13.22 0.87 -15.90
C SER A 592 12.03 1.00 -14.95
N ILE A 593 12.14 0.44 -13.73
CA ILE A 593 11.13 0.52 -12.67
C ILE A 593 11.03 1.95 -12.11
N ILE A 594 12.12 2.71 -12.15
CA ILE A 594 12.17 4.12 -11.72
C ILE A 594 11.72 5.05 -12.86
N TYR A 595 12.14 4.79 -14.09
CA TYR A 595 11.83 5.57 -15.29
C TYR A 595 10.32 5.75 -15.47
N LEU A 596 9.57 4.64 -15.47
CA LEU A 596 8.15 4.67 -15.83
C LEU A 596 7.30 5.50 -14.85
N PRO A 597 7.36 5.31 -13.51
CA PRO A 597 6.62 6.14 -12.57
C PRO A 597 6.95 7.62 -12.68
N ILE A 598 8.22 8.01 -12.91
CA ILE A 598 8.59 9.43 -13.04
C ILE A 598 7.98 10.01 -14.32
N LEU A 599 8.11 9.31 -15.45
CA LEU A 599 7.53 9.74 -16.74
C LEU A 599 5.99 9.86 -16.66
N LEU A 600 5.33 8.88 -16.06
CA LEU A 600 3.87 8.88 -15.94
C LEU A 600 3.39 9.92 -14.92
N SER A 601 4.13 10.16 -13.85
CA SER A 601 3.80 11.22 -12.89
C SER A 601 3.98 12.59 -13.53
N SER A 602 5.06 12.81 -14.29
CA SER A 602 5.27 14.08 -14.99
C SER A 602 4.17 14.33 -16.01
N LEU A 603 3.64 13.29 -16.66
CA LEU A 603 2.47 13.43 -17.54
C LEU A 603 1.28 14.02 -16.79
N ILE A 604 0.94 13.49 -15.60
CA ILE A 604 -0.19 14.00 -14.80
C ILE A 604 0.05 15.45 -14.33
N PHE A 605 1.28 15.79 -13.94
CA PHE A 605 1.60 17.11 -13.42
C PHE A 605 1.69 18.20 -14.49
N PHE A 606 1.99 17.81 -15.73
CA PHE A 606 2.28 18.73 -16.83
C PHE A 606 1.31 18.57 -18.02
N SER A 607 0.24 17.76 -17.89
CA SER A 607 -0.89 17.65 -18.81
C SER A 607 -1.88 18.79 -18.69
#